data_AF-A0A954H2N4-F1
#
_entry.id   AF-A0A954H2N4-F1
#
_cell.length_a   1.000
_cell.length_b   1.000
_cell.length_c   1.000
_cell.angle_alpha   90.00
_cell.angle_beta   90.00
_cell.angle_gamma   90.00
#
_symmetry.space_group_name_H-M   'P 1'
#
loop_
_entity.id
_entity.type
_entity.pdbx_description
1 polymer ?
#
loop_
_entity_poly.entity_id
_entity_poly.type
_entity_poly.pdbx_seq_one_letter_code
_entity_poly.pdbx_strand_id
1 'polypeptide(L)'
;MTRTVKLTVTLQLDVSTDVSSAEFYDTLPNRLRTGLGTLLPAALDDVTVVAATDPECILSKPTDLQSMLQPHDEVPFIWSTEDVREVRPDLSHDEAYLVLQTLRRNHDANFGVNWDTIAVQAESLFGESPEFES
;
A
#
# COMPACT_ATOMS: atom_id res chain seq x y z
N MET A 1 -13.81 -37.82 -1.34
CA MET A 1 -12.51 -37.11 -1.30
C MET A 1 -12.79 -35.67 -1.70
N THR A 2 -12.82 -34.75 -0.74
CA THR A 2 -13.15 -33.34 -0.98
C THR A 2 -11.91 -32.64 -1.54
N ARG A 3 -12.03 -31.96 -2.68
CA ARG A 3 -10.95 -31.17 -3.29
C ARG A 3 -11.30 -29.70 -3.14
N THR A 4 -10.42 -28.96 -2.47
CA THR A 4 -10.56 -27.50 -2.34
C THR A 4 -9.90 -26.85 -3.54
N VAL A 5 -10.61 -25.95 -4.22
CA VAL A 5 -10.10 -25.16 -5.34
C VAL A 5 -10.12 -23.69 -4.91
N LYS A 6 -8.96 -23.04 -4.88
CA LYS A 6 -8.84 -21.60 -4.62
C LYS A 6 -8.97 -20.87 -5.95
N LEU A 7 -10.02 -20.06 -6.10
CA LEU A 7 -10.21 -19.21 -7.27
C LEU A 7 -9.96 -17.75 -6.87
N THR A 8 -8.95 -17.13 -7.46
CA THR A 8 -8.68 -15.70 -7.28
C THR A 8 -9.20 -14.97 -8.53
N VAL A 9 -10.18 -14.08 -8.36
CA VAL A 9 -10.78 -13.31 -9.46
C VAL A 9 -10.58 -11.82 -9.19
N THR A 10 -9.97 -11.14 -10.14
CA THR A 10 -9.89 -9.67 -10.17
C THR A 10 -11.09 -9.13 -10.93
N LEU A 11 -11.90 -8.31 -10.28
CA LEU A 11 -13.04 -7.64 -10.89
C LEU A 11 -12.72 -6.15 -11.02
N GLN A 12 -12.69 -5.64 -12.25
CA GLN A 12 -12.63 -4.21 -12.49
C GLN A 12 -14.07 -3.69 -12.64
N LEU A 13 -14.42 -2.69 -11.83
CA LEU A 13 -15.74 -2.08 -11.83
C LEU A 13 -15.58 -0.62 -12.23
N ASP A 14 -16.10 -0.26 -13.40
CA ASP A 14 -16.23 1.14 -13.79
C ASP A 14 -17.42 1.74 -13.05
N VAL A 15 -17.14 2.43 -11.96
CA VAL A 15 -18.16 3.14 -11.19
C VAL A 15 -18.45 4.45 -11.93
N SER A 16 -19.54 4.49 -12.70
CA SER A 16 -19.90 5.63 -13.56
C SER A 16 -20.42 6.86 -12.81
N THR A 17 -20.38 6.84 -11.48
CA THR A 17 -20.85 7.92 -10.61
C THR A 17 -19.69 8.39 -9.76
N ASP A 18 -19.62 9.70 -9.54
CA ASP A 18 -18.69 10.33 -8.61
C ASP A 18 -19.02 9.81 -7.19
N VAL A 19 -18.32 8.76 -6.77
CA VAL A 19 -18.46 8.18 -5.43
C VAL A 19 -17.41 8.83 -4.56
N SER A 20 -17.84 9.42 -3.45
CA SER A 20 -16.90 9.99 -2.47
C SER A 20 -15.90 8.93 -2.00
N SER A 21 -14.66 9.32 -1.70
CA SER A 21 -13.63 8.40 -1.21
C SER A 21 -14.11 7.59 0.01
N ALA A 22 -14.86 8.20 0.92
CA ALA A 22 -15.44 7.50 2.08
C ALA A 22 -16.42 6.39 1.68
N GLU A 23 -17.30 6.65 0.71
CA GLU A 23 -18.23 5.63 0.21
C GLU A 23 -17.48 4.53 -0.57
N PHE A 24 -16.44 4.91 -1.33
CA PHE A 24 -15.60 3.96 -2.07
C PHE A 24 -14.84 3.00 -1.14
N TYR A 25 -14.25 3.49 -0.04
CA TYR A 25 -13.44 2.67 0.86
C TYR A 25 -14.24 1.94 1.93
N ASP A 26 -15.27 2.57 2.52
CA ASP A 26 -15.98 1.98 3.66
C ASP A 26 -17.20 1.15 3.23
N THR A 27 -17.85 1.54 2.13
CA THR A 27 -19.18 1.03 1.78
C THR A 27 -19.11 0.05 0.60
N LEU A 28 -18.33 0.38 -0.43
CA LEU A 28 -18.24 -0.41 -1.66
C LEU A 28 -17.72 -1.84 -1.45
N PRO A 29 -16.66 -2.10 -0.65
CA PRO A 29 -16.19 -3.45 -0.38
C PRO A 29 -17.24 -4.30 0.35
N ASN A 30 -17.98 -3.70 1.28
CA ASN A 30 -19.04 -4.37 2.02
C ASN A 30 -20.26 -4.66 1.13
N ARG A 31 -20.63 -3.74 0.22
CA ARG A 31 -21.69 -3.95 -0.77
C ARG A 31 -21.33 -5.04 -1.77
N LEU A 32 -20.08 -5.08 -2.24
CA LEU A 32 -19.59 -6.14 -3.12
C LEU A 32 -19.56 -7.49 -2.42
N ARG A 33 -19.03 -7.55 -1.18
CA ARG A 33 -19.06 -8.77 -0.37
C ARG A 33 -20.49 -9.29 -0.19
N THR A 34 -21.42 -8.41 0.15
CA THR A 34 -22.84 -8.76 0.33
C THR A 34 -23.47 -9.21 -1.00
N GLY A 35 -23.26 -8.45 -2.07
CA GLY A 35 -23.82 -8.77 -3.40
C GLY A 35 -23.29 -10.09 -3.96
N LEU A 36 -21.98 -10.30 -3.92
CA LEU A 36 -21.37 -11.56 -4.35
C LEU A 36 -21.80 -12.73 -3.46
N GLY A 37 -21.89 -12.54 -2.15
CA GLY A 37 -22.39 -13.55 -1.21
C GLY A 37 -23.84 -13.98 -1.50
N THR A 38 -24.67 -13.09 -2.05
CA THR A 38 -26.05 -13.45 -2.48
C THR A 38 -26.13 -14.14 -3.84
N LEU A 39 -25.14 -13.93 -4.72
CA LEU A 39 -25.13 -14.45 -6.09
C LEU A 39 -24.38 -15.79 -6.22
N LEU A 40 -23.49 -16.09 -5.27
CA LEU A 40 -22.72 -17.32 -5.26
C LEU A 40 -23.50 -18.43 -4.53
N PRO A 41 -23.43 -19.69 -5.00
CA PRO A 41 -24.04 -20.81 -4.30
C PRO A 41 -23.50 -20.89 -2.86
N ALA A 42 -24.34 -21.30 -1.91
CA ALA A 42 -23.99 -21.53 -0.50
C ALA A 42 -22.87 -22.58 -0.25
N ALA A 43 -22.20 -23.05 -1.30
CA ALA A 43 -21.00 -23.89 -1.23
C ALA A 43 -19.70 -23.07 -1.31
N LEU A 44 -19.78 -21.76 -1.54
CA LEU A 44 -18.67 -20.81 -1.52
C LEU A 44 -18.77 -19.95 -0.27
N ASP A 45 -18.53 -20.57 0.89
CA ASP A 45 -18.69 -19.93 2.21
C ASP A 45 -17.62 -18.86 2.53
N ASP A 46 -16.68 -18.58 1.62
CA ASP A 46 -15.48 -17.80 1.94
C ASP A 46 -15.12 -16.79 0.82
N VAL A 47 -15.97 -15.80 0.62
CA VAL A 47 -15.70 -14.67 -0.29
C VAL A 47 -14.95 -13.59 0.48
N THR A 48 -13.62 -13.60 0.35
CA THR A 48 -12.76 -12.53 0.88
C THR A 48 -12.49 -11.49 -0.21
N VAL A 49 -12.91 -10.24 0.02
CA VAL A 49 -12.43 -9.11 -0.78
C VAL A 49 -11.02 -8.79 -0.31
N VAL A 50 -10.04 -9.03 -1.18
CA VAL A 50 -8.61 -8.96 -0.85
C VAL A 50 -8.06 -7.54 -0.97
N ALA A 51 -8.61 -6.73 -1.88
CA ALA A 51 -8.32 -5.31 -2.00
C ALA A 51 -9.45 -4.59 -2.75
N ALA A 52 -9.62 -3.30 -2.45
CA ALA A 52 -10.31 -2.36 -3.32
C ALA A 52 -9.33 -1.22 -3.58
N THR A 53 -8.99 -1.02 -4.85
CA THR A 53 -8.08 0.05 -5.29
C THR A 53 -8.86 1.02 -6.14
N ASP A 54 -8.70 2.32 -5.89
CA ASP A 54 -9.10 3.34 -6.84
C ASP A 54 -8.21 3.27 -8.11
N PRO A 55 -8.59 3.94 -9.22
CA PRO A 55 -7.73 3.99 -10.41
C PRO A 55 -6.33 4.58 -10.16
N GLU A 56 -6.10 5.26 -9.03
CA GLU A 56 -4.78 5.76 -8.62
C GLU A 56 -3.99 4.76 -7.75
N CYS A 57 -4.53 3.55 -7.51
CA CYS A 57 -3.90 2.45 -6.80
C CYS A 57 -3.56 2.75 -5.33
N ILE A 58 -4.40 3.53 -4.64
CA ILE A 58 -4.19 3.81 -3.22
C ILE A 58 -4.79 2.68 -2.37
N LEU A 59 -3.93 1.86 -1.76
CA LEU A 59 -4.32 0.89 -0.74
C LEU A 59 -4.55 1.65 0.58
N SER A 60 -5.79 1.66 1.07
CA SER A 60 -6.19 2.56 2.15
C SER A 60 -5.70 2.16 3.54
N LYS A 61 -5.22 0.92 3.77
CA LYS A 61 -4.67 0.51 5.08
C LYS A 61 -3.50 -0.49 5.01
N PRO A 62 -2.46 -0.32 5.85
CA PRO A 62 -1.35 -1.29 6.00
C PRO A 62 -1.80 -2.70 6.41
N THR A 63 -2.91 -2.82 7.16
CA THR A 63 -3.46 -4.11 7.61
C THR A 63 -3.96 -4.95 6.43
N ASP A 64 -4.45 -4.31 5.38
CA ASP A 64 -4.92 -5.00 4.18
C ASP A 64 -3.74 -5.59 3.40
N LEU A 65 -2.63 -4.84 3.27
CA LEU A 65 -1.39 -5.31 2.64
C LEU A 65 -0.84 -6.60 3.27
N GLN A 66 -0.77 -6.67 4.60
CA GLN A 66 -0.27 -7.89 5.27
C GLN A 66 -1.16 -9.11 4.98
N SER A 67 -2.47 -8.93 5.03
CA SER A 67 -3.45 -10.00 4.76
C SER A 67 -3.38 -10.48 3.31
N MET A 68 -3.09 -9.58 2.37
CA MET A 68 -2.87 -9.89 0.95
C MET A 68 -1.60 -10.71 0.70
N LEU A 69 -0.55 -10.46 1.47
CA LEU A 69 0.80 -11.03 1.24
C LEU A 69 1.04 -12.33 2.02
N GLN A 70 0.29 -12.58 3.10
CA GLN A 70 0.42 -13.79 3.92
C GLN A 70 0.32 -15.11 3.11
N PRO A 71 -0.57 -15.27 2.11
CA PRO A 71 -0.62 -16.50 1.30
C PRO A 71 0.59 -16.73 0.39
N HIS A 72 1.46 -15.73 0.25
CA HIS A 72 2.65 -15.73 -0.61
C HIS A 72 3.95 -15.83 0.18
N ASP A 73 3.88 -15.98 1.51
CA ASP A 73 5.04 -15.97 2.41
C ASP A 73 5.87 -14.66 2.30
N GLU A 74 5.20 -13.54 1.98
CA GLU A 74 5.81 -12.22 1.79
C GLU A 74 5.49 -11.29 2.98
N VAL A 75 6.46 -10.45 3.36
CA VAL A 75 6.32 -9.46 4.45
C VAL A 75 6.57 -8.06 3.90
N PRO A 76 5.59 -7.14 3.96
CA PRO A 76 5.79 -5.78 3.49
C PRO A 76 6.56 -4.95 4.54
N PHE A 77 7.59 -4.23 4.07
CA PHE A 77 8.21 -3.13 4.82
C PHE A 77 7.80 -1.81 4.17
N ILE A 78 7.06 -0.99 4.91
CA ILE A 78 6.50 0.28 4.41
C ILE A 78 7.28 1.43 5.04
N TRP A 79 7.72 2.34 4.18
CA TRP A 79 8.34 3.61 4.57
C TRP A 79 7.47 4.75 4.07
N SER A 80 7.28 5.75 4.92
CA SER A 80 6.42 6.91 4.72
C SER A 80 7.23 8.19 4.67
N THR A 81 6.60 9.28 4.21
CA THR A 81 7.24 10.60 4.20
C THR A 81 7.59 11.08 5.62
N GLU A 82 6.88 10.57 6.64
CA GLU A 82 7.18 10.91 8.03
C GLU A 82 8.50 10.30 8.48
N ASP A 83 8.77 9.05 8.07
CA ASP A 83 10.07 8.40 8.35
C ASP A 83 11.23 9.19 7.71
N VAL A 84 11.04 9.70 6.48
CA VAL A 84 12.05 10.56 5.85
C VAL A 84 12.25 11.85 6.63
N ARG A 85 11.17 12.46 7.13
CA ARG A 85 11.21 13.71 7.88
C ARG A 85 11.73 13.55 9.30
N GLU A 86 11.72 12.34 9.86
CA GLU A 86 12.43 12.03 11.11
C GLU A 86 13.95 12.20 10.95
N VAL A 87 14.48 11.82 9.79
CA VAL A 87 15.90 11.96 9.45
C VAL A 87 16.22 13.36 8.89
N ARG A 88 15.28 13.94 8.14
CA ARG A 88 15.42 15.23 7.45
C ARG A 88 14.21 16.13 7.71
N PRO A 89 14.11 16.72 8.93
CA PRO A 89 12.95 17.52 9.33
C PRO A 89 12.79 18.81 8.51
N ASP A 90 13.86 19.24 7.83
CA ASP A 90 13.88 20.41 6.96
C ASP A 90 13.16 20.19 5.62
N LEU A 91 12.93 18.94 5.21
CA LEU A 91 12.29 18.63 3.94
C LEU A 91 10.76 18.78 4.01
N SER A 92 10.19 19.33 2.93
CA SER A 92 8.75 19.32 2.69
C SER A 92 8.23 17.91 2.42
N HIS A 93 6.91 17.73 2.47
CA HIS A 93 6.27 16.45 2.15
C HIS A 93 6.63 15.96 0.73
N ASP A 94 6.65 16.86 -0.25
CA ASP A 94 6.93 16.51 -1.65
C ASP A 94 8.41 16.12 -1.84
N GLU A 95 9.32 16.80 -1.16
CA GLU A 95 10.76 16.47 -1.16
C GLU A 95 11.00 15.13 -0.47
N ALA A 96 10.38 14.91 0.70
CA ALA A 96 10.42 13.62 1.40
C ALA A 96 9.86 12.48 0.54
N TYR A 97 8.77 12.74 -0.18
CA TYR A 97 8.21 11.77 -1.12
C TYR A 97 9.15 11.48 -2.30
N LEU A 98 9.87 12.50 -2.79
CA LEU A 98 10.88 12.31 -3.83
C LEU A 98 12.05 11.43 -3.35
N VAL A 99 12.46 11.54 -2.07
CA VAL A 99 13.46 10.63 -1.47
C VAL A 99 12.98 9.18 -1.54
N LEU A 100 11.74 8.90 -1.09
CA LEU A 100 11.17 7.54 -1.15
C LEU A 100 11.06 6.99 -2.57
N GLN A 101 10.63 7.81 -3.52
CA GLN A 101 10.57 7.40 -4.92
C GLN A 101 11.96 7.05 -5.47
N THR A 102 12.99 7.76 -5.03
CA THR A 102 14.37 7.54 -5.45
C THR A 102 14.95 6.28 -4.81
N LEU A 103 14.70 6.05 -3.51
CA LEU A 103 15.02 4.79 -2.83
C LEU A 103 14.38 3.59 -3.52
N ARG A 104 13.11 3.70 -3.92
CA ARG A 104 12.41 2.63 -4.64
C ARG A 104 13.06 2.34 -6.00
N ARG A 105 13.49 3.37 -6.72
CA ARG A 105 14.12 3.23 -8.04
C ARG A 105 15.54 2.66 -7.95
N ASN A 106 16.27 3.03 -6.90
CA ASN A 106 17.67 2.67 -6.70
C ASN A 106 17.85 1.61 -5.60
N HIS A 107 16.82 0.79 -5.38
CA HIS A 107 16.84 -0.18 -4.30
C HIS A 107 17.97 -1.21 -4.49
N ASP A 108 18.90 -1.25 -3.53
CA ASP A 108 19.98 -2.23 -3.48
C ASP A 108 19.64 -3.31 -2.44
N ALA A 109 19.48 -4.55 -2.92
CA ALA A 109 19.17 -5.70 -2.08
C ALA A 109 20.27 -6.05 -1.07
N ASN A 110 21.50 -5.54 -1.24
CA ASN A 110 22.59 -5.75 -0.28
C ASN A 110 22.45 -4.87 0.97
N PHE A 111 21.78 -3.72 0.86
CA PHE A 111 21.66 -2.74 1.96
C PHE A 111 20.24 -2.59 2.49
N GLY A 112 19.23 -2.90 1.67
CA GLY A 112 17.82 -2.72 2.03
C GLY A 112 17.42 -1.24 2.07
N VAL A 113 16.23 -0.96 2.61
CA VAL A 113 15.82 0.41 2.98
C VAL A 113 15.81 0.51 4.50
N ASN A 114 16.58 1.45 5.03
CA ASN A 114 16.74 1.78 6.45
C ASN A 114 17.03 3.29 6.63
N TRP A 115 17.13 3.74 7.88
CA TRP A 115 17.36 5.15 8.22
C TRP A 115 18.63 5.74 7.57
N ASP A 116 19.73 4.99 7.50
CA ASP A 116 20.97 5.45 6.88
C ASP A 116 20.82 5.60 5.36
N THR A 117 20.17 4.64 4.70
CA THR A 117 19.91 4.74 3.25
C THR A 117 18.99 5.92 2.93
N ILE A 118 18.05 6.24 3.82
CA ILE A 118 17.20 7.43 3.71
C ILE A 118 18.03 8.71 3.84
N ALA A 119 18.91 8.79 4.86
CA ALA A 119 19.80 9.92 5.06
C ALA A 119 20.67 10.17 3.83
N VAL A 120 21.37 9.13 3.36
CA VAL A 120 22.26 9.19 2.20
C VAL A 120 21.50 9.60 0.95
N GLN A 121 20.30 9.04 0.73
CA GLN A 121 19.52 9.37 -0.45
C GLN A 121 18.98 10.81 -0.40
N ALA A 122 18.57 11.29 0.77
CA ALA A 122 18.13 12.67 0.96
C ALA A 122 19.29 13.65 0.80
N GLU A 123 20.46 13.33 1.34
CA GLU A 123 21.69 14.11 1.16
C GLU A 123 22.12 14.16 -0.31
N SER A 124 22.05 13.04 -1.02
CA SER A 124 22.34 13.00 -2.46
C SER A 124 21.40 13.87 -3.29
N LEU A 125 20.16 14.12 -2.83
CA LEU A 125 19.16 14.90 -3.56
C LEU A 125 19.17 16.39 -3.16
N PHE A 126 19.37 16.68 -1.89
CA PHE A 126 19.14 18.00 -1.29
C PHE A 126 20.36 18.57 -0.55
N GLY A 127 21.49 17.87 -0.54
CA GLY A 127 22.69 18.23 0.22
C GLY A 127 22.58 17.90 1.71
N GLU A 128 23.64 18.23 2.46
CA GLU A 128 23.70 18.07 3.91
C GLU A 128 22.51 18.78 4.58
N SER A 129 21.96 18.16 5.63
CA SER A 129 20.93 18.82 6.43
C SER A 129 21.53 20.09 7.03
N PRO A 130 20.84 21.24 6.99
CA PRO A 130 21.30 22.43 7.69
C PRO A 130 21.39 22.07 9.18
N GLU A 131 22.62 21.98 9.68
CA GLU A 131 22.90 21.55 11.05
C GLU A 131 22.01 22.32 12.04
N PHE A 132 21.27 21.59 12.88
CA PHE A 132 20.99 22.12 14.21
C PHE A 132 22.35 22.18 14.90
N GLU A 133 22.97 23.36 14.94
CA GLU A 133 24.15 23.61 15.77
C GLU A 133 23.87 23.05 17.17
N SER A 134 24.58 21.97 17.53
CA SER A 134 24.53 21.35 18.85
C SER A 134 25.46 22.06 19.82
#